data_AF-A0A0R3UHM6-F1
#
_entry.id   AF-A0A0R3UHM6-F1
#
_cell.length_a   1.000
_cell.length_b   1.000
_cell.length_c   1.000
_cell.angle_alpha   90.00
_cell.angle_beta   90.00
_cell.angle_gamma   90.00
#
_symmetry.space_group_name_H-M   'P 1'
#
loop_
_entity.id
_entity.type
_entity.pdbx_description
1 polymer ?
#
loop_
_entity_poly.entity_id
_entity_poly.type
_entity_poly.pdbx_seq_one_letter_code
_entity_poly.pdbx_strand_id
1 'polypeptide(L)'
;LSKRITFINEKINSKKVVIFSKSYCPYCHKVFNIFAQYLGKDLPENEYEVVELTTLPNADAIQDELQKMTGARTVPRVFINGKCIGGADDTVSALKSGLLYTLLTS
;
A
#
# COMPACT_ATOMS: atom_id res chain seq x y z
N LEU A 1 12.86 -5.08 -17.83
CA LEU A 1 11.63 -4.93 -17.02
C LEU A 1 10.63 -4.07 -17.79
N SER A 2 9.32 -4.35 -17.73
CA SER A 2 8.34 -3.46 -18.36
C SER A 2 8.25 -2.13 -17.60
N LYS A 3 7.92 -1.02 -18.28
CA LYS A 3 7.81 0.32 -17.64
C LYS A 3 6.90 0.33 -16.40
N ARG A 4 5.86 -0.51 -16.38
CA ARG A 4 4.90 -0.61 -15.26
C ARG A 4 5.50 -1.32 -14.05
N ILE A 5 6.23 -2.40 -14.26
CA ILE A 5 6.92 -3.12 -13.18
C ILE A 5 7.97 -2.19 -12.57
N THR A 6 8.72 -1.45 -13.40
CA THR A 6 9.67 -0.45 -12.92
C THR A 6 8.98 0.61 -12.05
N PHE A 7 7.88 1.19 -12.52
CA PHE A 7 7.11 2.17 -11.74
C PHE A 7 6.63 1.62 -10.39
N ILE A 8 6.05 0.41 -10.37
CA ILE A 8 5.58 -0.20 -9.12
C ILE A 8 6.76 -0.42 -8.18
N ASN A 9 7.86 -0.98 -8.67
CA ASN A 9 9.06 -1.23 -7.88
C ASN A 9 9.71 0.05 -7.36
N GLU A 10 9.76 1.12 -8.15
CA GLU A 10 10.27 2.41 -7.70
C GLU A 10 9.39 2.96 -6.57
N LYS A 11 8.06 2.88 -6.70
CA LYS A 11 7.14 3.31 -5.65
C LYS A 11 7.32 2.51 -4.37
N ILE A 12 7.18 1.19 -4.40
CA ILE A 12 7.24 0.34 -3.20
C ILE A 12 8.58 0.42 -2.45
N ASN A 13 9.66 0.81 -3.12
CA ASN A 13 10.99 0.96 -2.52
C ASN A 13 11.33 2.42 -2.17
N SER A 14 10.47 3.38 -2.51
CA SER A 14 10.72 4.81 -2.23
C SER A 14 10.34 5.26 -0.83
N LYS A 15 9.50 4.47 -0.12
CA LYS A 15 8.94 4.77 1.20
C LYS A 15 8.77 3.49 2.01
N LYS A 16 8.84 3.62 3.34
CA LYS A 16 8.51 2.52 4.27
C LYS A 16 7.13 1.96 4.02
N VAL A 17 6.11 2.81 3.86
CA VAL A 17 4.73 2.39 3.60
C VAL A 17 4.24 2.98 2.28
N VAL A 18 3.74 2.11 1.39
CA VAL A 18 3.14 2.50 0.11
C VAL A 18 1.80 1.84 -0.04
N ILE A 19 0.76 2.63 -0.35
CA ILE A 19 -0.59 2.14 -0.55
C ILE A 19 -1.06 2.51 -1.94
N PHE A 20 -1.26 1.52 -2.80
CA PHE A 20 -1.98 1.72 -4.05
C PHE A 20 -3.48 1.77 -3.75
N SER A 21 -4.11 2.87 -4.13
CA SER A 21 -5.46 3.24 -3.70
C SER A 21 -6.32 3.74 -4.86
N LYS A 22 -7.64 3.81 -4.60
CA LYS A 22 -8.56 4.65 -5.35
C LYS A 22 -9.36 5.51 -4.37
N SER A 23 -9.42 6.81 -4.59
CA SER A 23 -10.03 7.78 -3.67
C SER A 23 -11.49 7.50 -3.31
N TYR A 24 -12.27 6.88 -4.20
CA TYR A 24 -13.66 6.50 -3.94
C TYR A 24 -13.82 5.17 -3.19
N CYS A 25 -12.75 4.41 -2.95
CA CYS A 25 -12.83 3.08 -2.38
C CYS A 25 -12.95 3.14 -0.84
N PRO A 26 -14.05 2.65 -0.24
CA PRO A 26 -14.24 2.70 1.21
C PRO A 26 -13.21 1.84 1.97
N TYR A 27 -12.73 0.75 1.36
CA TYR A 27 -11.68 -0.09 1.95
C TYR A 27 -10.32 0.62 2.01
N CYS A 28 -10.04 1.52 1.06
CA CYS A 28 -8.85 2.36 1.11
C CYS A 28 -8.91 3.36 2.27
N HIS A 29 -10.08 3.98 2.50
CA HIS A 29 -10.28 4.88 3.65
C HIS A 29 -10.09 4.16 4.98
N LYS A 30 -10.56 2.90 5.08
CA LYS A 30 -10.32 2.06 6.26
C LYS A 30 -8.83 1.88 6.53
N VAL A 31 -8.03 1.61 5.50
CA VAL A 31 -6.57 1.49 5.63
C VAL A 31 -5.93 2.82 6.03
N PHE A 32 -6.35 3.94 5.44
CA PHE A 32 -5.84 5.27 5.82
C PHE A 32 -6.10 5.59 7.29
N ASN A 33 -7.30 5.31 7.80
CA ASN A 33 -7.64 5.52 9.20
C ASN A 33 -6.82 4.65 10.16
N ILE A 34 -6.37 3.47 9.72
CA ILE A 34 -5.44 2.64 10.49
C ILE A 34 -4.07 3.31 10.54
N PHE A 35 -3.48 3.67 9.39
CA PHE A 35 -2.15 4.27 9.34
C PHE A 35 -2.09 5.66 9.98
N ALA A 36 -3.16 6.44 9.92
CA ALA A 36 -3.26 7.76 10.55
C ALA A 36 -2.94 7.75 12.06
N GLN A 37 -3.13 6.61 12.74
CA GLN A 37 -2.82 6.47 14.17
C GLN A 37 -1.30 6.44 14.46
N TYR A 38 -0.51 6.07 13.45
CA TYR A 38 0.95 5.91 13.52
C TYR A 38 1.71 7.05 12.86
N LEU A 39 1.07 7.83 11.97
CA LEU A 39 1.69 8.96 11.28
C LEU A 39 2.20 10.01 12.28
N GLY A 40 3.43 10.47 12.06
CA GLY A 40 4.12 11.42 12.95
C GLY A 40 4.61 10.83 14.27
N LYS A 41 4.42 9.52 14.47
CA LYS A 41 4.90 8.76 15.64
C LYS A 41 5.82 7.64 15.17
N ASP A 42 5.31 6.41 15.09
CA ASP A 42 6.04 5.22 14.65
C ASP A 42 6.27 5.23 13.12
N LEU A 43 5.51 6.03 12.38
CA LEU A 43 5.66 6.21 10.94
C LEU A 43 5.87 7.69 10.61
N PRO A 44 7.10 8.11 10.26
CA PRO A 44 7.37 9.46 9.77
C PRO A 44 6.52 9.79 8.54
N GLU A 45 6.01 11.02 8.44
CA GLU A 45 5.15 11.44 7.31
C GLU A 45 5.86 11.32 5.96
N ASN A 46 7.17 11.55 5.93
CA ASN A 46 7.99 11.42 4.73
C ASN A 46 8.29 9.96 4.34
N GLU A 47 7.83 8.97 5.11
CA GLU A 47 7.99 7.52 4.89
C GLU A 47 6.66 6.83 4.54
N TYR A 48 5.62 7.60 4.23
CA TYR A 48 4.31 7.12 3.81
C TYR A 48 3.90 7.73 2.47
N GLU A 49 3.44 6.91 1.53
CA GLU A 49 2.90 7.38 0.24
C GLU A 49 1.60 6.64 -0.13
N VAL A 50 0.64 7.42 -0.63
CA VAL A 50 -0.57 6.90 -1.28
C VAL A 50 -0.41 7.12 -2.78
N VAL A 51 -0.43 6.02 -3.54
CA VAL A 51 -0.44 6.06 -4.99
C VAL A 51 -1.90 5.99 -5.46
N GLU A 52 -2.44 7.14 -5.87
CA GLU A 52 -3.78 7.23 -6.44
C GLU A 52 -3.79 6.67 -7.87
N LEU A 53 -4.45 5.53 -8.07
CA LEU A 53 -4.48 4.88 -9.37
C LEU A 53 -5.38 5.61 -10.37
N THR A 54 -6.45 6.27 -9.94
CA THR A 54 -7.41 6.91 -10.87
C THR A 54 -6.81 8.09 -11.63
N THR A 55 -5.70 8.66 -11.16
CA THR A 55 -5.01 9.77 -11.83
C THR A 55 -3.95 9.29 -12.84
N LEU A 56 -3.67 7.97 -12.88
CA LEU A 56 -2.64 7.41 -13.76
C LEU A 56 -3.26 6.98 -15.11
N PRO A 57 -2.63 7.32 -16.25
CA PRO A 57 -3.15 6.99 -17.58
C PRO A 57 -3.19 5.49 -17.90
N ASN A 58 -2.52 4.66 -17.10
CA ASN A 58 -2.36 3.22 -17.27
C ASN A 58 -2.78 2.42 -16.02
N ALA A 59 -3.75 2.94 -15.28
CA ALA A 59 -4.24 2.37 -14.01
C ALA A 59 -4.57 0.87 -14.10
N ASP A 60 -5.32 0.44 -15.13
CA ASP A 60 -5.71 -0.96 -15.29
C ASP A 60 -4.51 -1.89 -15.46
N ALA A 61 -3.56 -1.49 -16.30
CA ALA A 61 -2.36 -2.29 -16.55
C ALA A 61 -1.42 -2.32 -15.33
N ILE A 62 -1.46 -1.29 -14.47
CA ILE A 62 -0.79 -1.31 -13.16
C ILE A 62 -1.50 -2.29 -12.22
N GLN A 63 -2.83 -2.29 -12.18
CA GLN A 63 -3.58 -3.25 -11.37
C GLN A 63 -3.36 -4.70 -11.80
N ASP A 64 -3.26 -4.97 -13.10
CA ASP A 64 -2.97 -6.31 -13.63
C ASP A 64 -1.58 -6.78 -13.17
N GLU A 65 -0.61 -5.87 -13.09
CA GLU A 65 0.73 -6.20 -12.60
C GLU A 65 0.76 -6.38 -11.08
N LEU A 66 0.05 -5.53 -10.34
CA LEU A 66 -0.16 -5.72 -8.90
C LEU A 66 -0.83 -7.07 -8.61
N GLN A 67 -1.76 -7.52 -9.46
CA GLN A 67 -2.36 -8.85 -9.32
C GLN A 67 -1.33 -9.97 -9.44
N LYS A 68 -0.44 -9.89 -10.44
CA LYS A 68 0.63 -10.89 -10.61
C LYS A 68 1.62 -10.88 -9.44
N MET A 69 1.93 -9.69 -8.91
CA MET A 69 2.89 -9.52 -7.82
C MET A 69 2.33 -9.89 -6.44
N THR A 70 1.05 -9.63 -6.20
CA THR A 70 0.44 -9.68 -4.85
C THR A 70 -0.67 -10.71 -4.72
N GLY A 71 -1.07 -11.36 -5.82
CA GLY A 71 -2.19 -12.30 -5.86
C GLY A 71 -3.57 -11.66 -5.96
N ALA A 72 -3.70 -10.33 -5.91
CA ALA A 72 -4.99 -9.64 -5.98
C ALA A 72 -4.95 -8.35 -6.81
N ARG A 73 -5.99 -8.13 -7.62
CA ARG A 73 -6.15 -6.94 -8.47
C ARG A 73 -6.77 -5.74 -7.73
N THR A 74 -7.42 -5.99 -6.60
CA THR A 74 -8.24 -5.02 -5.87
C THR A 74 -7.41 -4.02 -5.08
N VAL A 75 -7.86 -2.76 -5.02
CA VAL A 75 -7.36 -1.79 -4.05
C VAL A 75 -8.09 -1.93 -2.71
N PRO A 76 -7.46 -1.57 -1.58
CA PRO A 76 -6.06 -1.16 -1.46
C PRO A 76 -5.09 -2.34 -1.68
N ARG A 77 -3.88 -2.06 -2.17
CA ARG A 77 -2.70 -2.92 -2.02
C ARG A 77 -1.68 -2.20 -1.15
N VAL A 78 -1.35 -2.79 0.00
CA VAL A 78 -0.47 -2.20 1.01
C VAL A 78 0.88 -2.88 0.98
N PHE A 79 1.93 -2.07 0.96
CA PHE A 79 3.32 -2.51 1.03
C PHE A 79 4.00 -1.87 2.23
N ILE A 80 4.76 -2.66 2.98
CA ILE A 80 5.64 -2.18 4.06
C ILE A 80 7.05 -2.71 3.81
N ASN A 81 8.05 -1.84 3.79
CA ASN A 81 9.44 -2.15 3.46
C ASN A 81 9.56 -2.96 2.14
N GLY A 82 8.86 -2.51 1.08
CA GLY A 82 8.83 -3.15 -0.23
C GLY A 82 8.06 -4.48 -0.30
N LYS A 83 7.55 -5.01 0.82
CA LYS A 83 6.81 -6.28 0.85
C LYS A 83 5.31 -6.05 0.92
N CYS A 84 4.55 -6.73 0.06
CA CYS A 84 3.09 -6.65 0.12
C CYS A 84 2.56 -7.36 1.36
N ILE A 85 1.71 -6.68 2.13
CA ILE A 85 0.98 -7.27 3.26
C ILE A 85 -0.48 -7.61 2.91
N GLY A 86 -0.93 -7.26 1.69
CA GLY A 86 -2.28 -7.55 1.21
C GLY A 86 -3.17 -6.31 1.10
N GLY A 87 -4.45 -6.48 1.42
CA GLY A 87 -5.50 -5.48 1.35
C GLY A 87 -5.99 -4.98 2.70
N ALA A 88 -7.23 -4.48 2.72
CA ALA A 88 -7.82 -3.92 3.94
C ALA A 88 -8.01 -4.97 5.03
N ASP A 89 -8.48 -6.18 4.70
CA ASP A 89 -8.70 -7.24 5.68
C ASP A 89 -7.39 -7.80 6.23
N ASP A 90 -6.36 -7.92 5.39
CA ASP A 90 -5.02 -8.29 5.81
C ASP A 90 -4.40 -7.22 6.73
N THR A 91 -4.58 -5.94 6.39
CA THR A 91 -4.13 -4.81 7.22
C THR A 91 -4.81 -4.81 8.59
N VAL A 92 -6.12 -5.07 8.63
CA VAL A 92 -6.88 -5.21 9.88
C VAL A 92 -6.40 -6.41 10.68
N SER A 93 -6.12 -7.53 10.03
CA SER A 93 -5.61 -8.74 10.69
C SER A 93 -4.22 -8.50 11.29
N ALA A 94 -3.34 -7.81 10.55
CA ALA A 94 -2.01 -7.42 11.02
C ALA A 94 -2.07 -6.42 12.18
N LEU A 95 -3.04 -5.48 12.17
CA LEU A 95 -3.30 -4.59 13.30
C LEU A 95 -3.71 -5.40 14.55
N LYS A 96 -4.68 -6.30 14.40
CA LYS A 96 -5.20 -7.11 15.52
C LYS A 96 -4.15 -8.05 16.13
N SER A 97 -3.26 -8.59 15.31
CA SER A 97 -2.20 -9.48 15.78
C SER A 97 -0.99 -8.76 16.35
N GLY A 98 -0.93 -7.42 16.26
CA GLY A 98 0.25 -6.63 16.62
C GLY A 98 1.36 -6.64 15.56
N LEU A 99 1.24 -7.47 14.50
CA LEU A 99 2.20 -7.54 13.41
C LEU A 99 2.40 -6.18 12.72
N LEU A 100 1.34 -5.39 12.54
CA LEU A 100 1.44 -4.09 11.89
C LEU A 100 2.40 -3.18 12.66
N TYR A 101 2.29 -3.13 13.98
CA TYR A 101 3.20 -2.36 14.82
C TYR A 101 4.64 -2.84 14.66
N THR A 102 4.86 -4.15 14.75
CA THR A 102 6.20 -4.74 14.53
C THR A 102 6.78 -4.33 13.18
N LEU A 103 6.01 -4.37 12.09
CA LEU A 103 6.48 -3.99 10.75
C LEU A 103 6.81 -2.49 10.65
N LEU A 104 6.10 -1.64 11.38
CA LEU A 104 6.32 -0.20 11.40
C LEU A 104 7.52 0.22 12.25
N THR A 105 7.88 -0.55 13.28
CA THR A 105 9.00 -0.25 14.17
C THR A 105 10.26 -1.09 13.92
N SER A 106 10.20 -2.00 12.94
CA SER A 106 11.38 -2.74 12.45
C SER A 106 12.28 -1.88 11.56
#